data_AF-O89068-F1
#
_entry.id   AF-O89068-F1
#
_cell.length_a   1.000
_cell.length_b   1.000
_cell.length_c   1.000
_cell.angle_alpha   90.00
_cell.angle_beta   90.00
_cell.angle_gamma   90.00
#
_symmetry.space_group_name_H-M   'P 1'
#
loop_
_entity.id
_entity.type
_entity.pdbx_description
1 polymer ?
#
loop_
_entity_poly.entity_id
_entity_poly.type
_entity_poly.pdbx_seq_one_letter_code
_entity_poly.pdbx_strand_id
1 'polypeptide(L)'
;IRELTAVVQKRFGFPEGSVELYAEKVATRGLCAIAQAESLRYKLLGGLAVRRACYGVLRFIMESGAKGCEVVVSGKLRGQRAKSMKFVDGLMIHSGDPVNYYVDTAVRHVLLRQGVLGIKVKI
;
A
#
# COMPACT_ATOMS: atom_id res chain seq x y z
N ILE A 1 -7.36 19.48 7.86
CA ILE A 1 -6.27 20.47 7.71
C ILE A 1 -5.91 21.09 9.07
N ARG A 2 -6.84 21.77 9.76
CA ARG A 2 -6.58 22.43 11.06
C ARG A 2 -5.93 21.54 12.13
N GLU A 3 -6.37 20.29 12.27
CA GLU A 3 -5.80 19.36 13.26
C GLU A 3 -4.33 19.01 12.97
N LEU A 4 -3.99 18.72 11.70
CA LEU A 4 -2.61 18.46 11.29
C LEU A 4 -1.72 19.70 11.47
N THR A 5 -2.24 20.88 11.11
CA THR A 5 -1.53 22.16 11.33
C THR A 5 -1.23 22.37 12.81
N ALA A 6 -2.19 22.10 13.71
CA ALA A 6 -2.00 22.23 15.15
C ALA A 6 -0.97 21.22 15.70
N VAL A 7 -0.96 19.99 15.19
CA VAL A 7 0.06 18.99 15.57
C VAL A 7 1.45 19.44 15.16
N VAL A 8 1.63 19.94 13.93
CA VAL A 8 2.91 20.45 13.44
C VAL A 8 3.36 21.66 14.25
N GLN A 9 2.46 22.60 14.52
CA GLN A 9 2.73 23.78 15.35
C GLN A 9 3.22 23.38 16.75
N LYS A 10 2.49 22.51 17.45
CA LYS A 10 2.86 22.05 18.80
C LYS A 10 4.15 21.23 18.81
N ARG A 11 4.40 20.43 17.78
CA ARG A 11 5.57 19.54 17.71
C ARG A 11 6.87 20.31 17.53
N PHE A 12 6.84 21.38 16.73
CA PHE A 12 8.01 22.18 16.37
C PHE A 12 8.06 23.55 17.06
N GLY A 13 7.06 23.88 17.89
CA GLY A 13 6.99 25.15 18.63
C GLY A 13 6.73 26.37 17.74
N PHE A 14 6.05 26.18 16.60
CA PHE A 14 5.73 27.29 15.71
C PHE A 14 4.59 28.15 16.26
N PRO A 15 4.66 29.48 16.11
CA PRO A 15 3.57 30.38 16.48
C PRO A 15 2.31 30.13 15.63
N GLU A 16 1.15 30.42 16.20
CA GLU A 16 -0.14 30.20 15.53
C GLU A 16 -0.20 30.96 14.19
N GLY A 17 -0.67 30.27 13.15
CA GLY A 17 -0.81 30.85 11.80
C GLY A 17 0.48 30.87 10.95
N SER A 18 1.63 30.44 11.46
CA SER A 18 2.89 30.40 10.69
C SER A 18 3.07 29.17 9.78
N VAL A 19 2.16 28.20 9.86
CA VAL A 19 2.25 26.93 9.12
C VAL A 19 1.02 26.75 8.24
N GLU A 20 1.25 26.58 6.94
CA GLU A 20 0.23 26.26 5.96
C GLU A 20 0.43 24.85 5.40
N LEU A 21 -0.67 24.10 5.24
CA LEU A 21 -0.64 22.76 4.68
C LEU A 21 -1.45 22.74 3.39
N TYR A 22 -0.81 22.34 2.31
CA TYR A 22 -1.41 22.17 0.99
C TYR A 22 -1.73 20.69 0.74
N ALA A 23 -2.81 20.43 0.02
CA ALA A 23 -3.20 19.09 -0.39
C ALA A 23 -3.26 19.03 -1.91
N GLU A 24 -2.43 18.17 -2.49
CA GLU A 24 -2.41 17.93 -3.94
C GLU A 24 -3.11 16.61 -4.27
N LYS A 25 -3.80 16.60 -5.41
CA LYS A 25 -4.46 15.40 -5.90
C LYS A 25 -3.44 14.53 -6.62
N VAL A 26 -3.34 13.26 -6.21
CA VAL A 26 -2.57 12.25 -6.94
C VAL A 26 -3.24 11.99 -8.29
N ALA A 27 -2.53 12.26 -9.39
CA ALA A 27 -3.06 12.16 -10.75
C ALA A 27 -3.57 10.76 -11.10
N THR A 28 -2.82 9.70 -10.73
CA THR A 28 -3.16 8.30 -11.04
C THR A 28 -3.04 7.43 -9.80
N ARG A 29 -4.16 7.27 -9.06
CA ARG A 29 -4.20 6.43 -7.85
C ARG A 29 -3.82 4.96 -8.11
N GLY A 30 -4.03 4.48 -9.33
CA GLY A 30 -3.68 3.12 -9.74
C GLY A 30 -2.18 2.82 -9.74
N LEU A 31 -1.34 3.83 -10.01
CA LEU A 31 0.11 3.68 -10.11
C LEU A 31 0.85 3.94 -8.78
N CYS A 32 0.14 4.34 -7.73
CA CYS A 32 0.74 4.59 -6.41
C CYS A 32 0.69 3.32 -5.55
N ALA A 33 1.84 2.71 -5.25
CA ALA A 33 1.90 1.48 -4.47
C ALA A 33 1.34 1.66 -3.05
N ILE A 34 1.53 2.84 -2.44
CA ILE A 34 0.99 3.17 -1.12
C ILE A 34 -0.54 3.12 -1.11
N ALA A 35 -1.19 3.76 -2.08
CA ALA A 35 -2.64 3.79 -2.18
C ALA A 35 -3.23 2.39 -2.40
N GLN A 36 -2.53 1.55 -3.17
CA GLN A 36 -2.96 0.17 -3.44
C GLN A 36 -2.75 -0.74 -2.23
N ALA A 37 -1.63 -0.59 -1.51
CA ALA A 37 -1.40 -1.31 -0.26
C ALA A 37 -2.47 -0.96 0.80
N GLU A 38 -2.89 0.30 0.86
CA GLU A 38 -3.97 0.75 1.74
C GLU A 38 -5.34 0.23 1.30
N SER A 39 -5.63 0.22 0.00
CA SER A 39 -6.84 -0.41 -0.55
C SER A 39 -6.90 -1.89 -0.19
N LEU A 40 -5.77 -2.61 -0.28
CA LEU A 40 -5.69 -4.02 0.06
C LEU A 40 -5.88 -4.25 1.56
N ARG A 41 -5.30 -3.41 2.42
CA ARG A 41 -5.56 -3.41 3.86
C ARG A 41 -7.05 -3.24 4.17
N TYR A 42 -7.72 -2.28 3.53
CA TYR A 42 -9.16 -2.04 3.73
C TYR A 42 -10.00 -3.26 3.32
N LYS A 43 -9.70 -3.85 2.14
CA LYS A 43 -10.40 -5.06 1.66
C LYS A 43 -10.22 -6.25 2.61
N LEU A 44 -9.02 -6.46 3.15
CA LEU A 44 -8.75 -7.55 4.10
C LEU A 44 -9.43 -7.33 5.45
N LEU A 45 -9.49 -6.09 5.95
CA LEU A 45 -10.26 -5.76 7.15
C LEU A 45 -11.76 -5.96 6.95
N GLY A 46 -12.26 -5.70 5.74
CA GLY A 46 -13.65 -5.97 5.35
C GLY A 46 -14.01 -7.45 5.18
N GLY A 47 -13.12 -8.39 5.55
CA GLY A 47 -13.40 -9.83 5.53
C GLY A 47 -13.38 -10.47 4.14
N LEU A 48 -12.93 -9.75 3.10
CA LEU A 48 -12.76 -10.34 1.76
C LEU A 48 -11.66 -11.41 1.79
N ALA A 49 -11.91 -12.53 1.09
CA ALA A 49 -10.91 -13.57 0.93
C ALA A 49 -9.65 -13.02 0.24
N VAL A 50 -8.47 -13.42 0.77
CA VAL A 50 -7.16 -12.90 0.35
C VAL A 50 -6.94 -12.96 -1.16
N ARG A 51 -7.25 -14.10 -1.80
CA ARG A 51 -7.14 -14.24 -3.27
C ARG A 51 -8.00 -13.22 -4.00
N ARG A 52 -9.27 -13.06 -3.60
CA ARG A 52 -10.20 -12.12 -4.23
C ARG A 52 -9.74 -10.67 -4.06
N ALA A 53 -9.25 -10.32 -2.86
CA ALA A 53 -8.73 -8.99 -2.58
C ALA A 53 -7.49 -8.67 -3.44
N CYS A 54 -6.54 -9.62 -3.55
CA CYS A 54 -5.31 -9.43 -4.32
C CYS A 54 -5.61 -9.31 -5.82
N TYR A 55 -6.41 -10.21 -6.40
CA TYR A 55 -6.78 -10.13 -7.83
C TYR A 55 -7.55 -8.85 -8.16
N GLY A 56 -8.42 -8.38 -7.26
CA GLY A 56 -9.13 -7.12 -7.46
C GLY A 56 -8.23 -5.87 -7.42
N VAL A 57 -7.09 -5.93 -6.74
CA VAL A 57 -6.09 -4.85 -6.72
C VAL A 57 -5.16 -4.96 -7.93
N LEU A 58 -4.67 -6.16 -8.25
CA LEU A 58 -3.84 -6.43 -9.43
C LEU A 58 -4.51 -5.95 -10.72
N ARG A 59 -5.78 -6.35 -10.91
CA ARG A 59 -6.56 -5.93 -12.09
C ARG A 59 -6.67 -4.42 -12.20
N PHE A 60 -6.94 -3.74 -11.08
CA PHE A 60 -7.04 -2.27 -11.05
C PHE A 60 -5.71 -1.58 -11.42
N ILE A 61 -4.58 -2.13 -10.98
CA ILE A 61 -3.24 -1.61 -11.28
C ILE A 61 -2.91 -1.78 -12.77
N MET A 62 -3.16 -2.97 -13.33
CA MET A 62 -2.94 -3.25 -14.73
C MET A 62 -3.87 -2.42 -15.64
N GLU A 63 -5.15 -2.28 -15.29
CA GLU A 63 -6.12 -1.41 -16.01
C GLU A 63 -5.71 0.07 -15.96
N SER A 64 -4.94 0.48 -14.94
CA SER A 64 -4.40 1.84 -14.84
C SER A 64 -3.13 2.07 -15.68
N GLY A 65 -2.68 1.08 -16.45
CA GLY A 65 -1.55 1.18 -17.38
C GLY A 65 -0.19 0.77 -16.82
N ALA A 66 -0.15 0.05 -15.70
CA ALA A 66 1.11 -0.51 -15.19
C ALA A 66 1.65 -1.62 -16.11
N LYS A 67 2.98 -1.74 -16.21
CA LYS A 67 3.64 -2.79 -17.02
C LYS A 67 3.69 -4.14 -16.31
N GLY A 68 3.65 -4.12 -14.98
CA GLY A 68 3.55 -5.30 -14.14
C GLY A 68 3.21 -4.90 -12.71
N CYS A 69 2.85 -5.89 -11.91
CA CYS A 69 2.56 -5.71 -10.50
C CYS A 69 2.80 -7.01 -9.74
N GLU A 70 3.31 -6.89 -8.52
CA GLU A 70 3.49 -7.99 -7.60
C GLU A 70 2.86 -7.63 -6.25
N VAL A 71 1.98 -8.50 -5.76
CA VAL A 71 1.40 -8.40 -4.42
C VAL A 71 1.80 -9.61 -3.61
N VAL A 72 2.41 -9.38 -2.47
CA VAL A 72 2.81 -10.41 -1.49
C VAL A 72 2.03 -10.18 -0.21
N VAL A 73 1.32 -11.22 0.24
CA VAL A 73 0.65 -11.25 1.54
C VAL A 73 1.29 -12.34 2.39
N SER A 74 1.84 -11.94 3.53
CA SER A 74 2.57 -12.82 4.45
C SER A 74 1.93 -12.81 5.82
N GLY A 75 1.77 -13.98 6.44
CA GLY A 75 1.34 -14.11 7.83
C GLY A 75 0.45 -15.33 8.06
N LYS A 76 -0.31 -15.32 9.16
CA LYS A 76 -1.26 -16.39 9.51
C LYS A 76 -2.55 -16.24 8.71
N LEU A 77 -2.58 -16.82 7.50
CA LEU A 77 -3.67 -16.63 6.54
C LEU A 77 -4.92 -17.48 6.85
N ARG A 78 -4.74 -18.79 7.03
CA ARG A 78 -5.82 -19.75 7.33
C ARG A 78 -5.53 -20.67 8.51
N GLY A 79 -4.27 -20.76 8.93
CA GLY A 79 -3.83 -21.65 9.99
C GLY A 79 -2.88 -20.96 10.95
N GLN A 80 -2.43 -21.71 11.96
CA GLN A 80 -1.55 -21.18 13.01
C GLN A 80 -0.12 -20.91 12.54
N ARG A 81 0.30 -21.53 11.42
CA ARG A 81 1.61 -21.30 10.79
C ARG A 81 1.55 -20.15 9.81
N ALA A 82 2.62 -19.36 9.77
CA ALA A 82 2.79 -18.31 8.78
C ALA A 82 2.95 -18.91 7.38
N LYS A 83 2.30 -18.29 6.39
CA LYS A 83 2.47 -18.61 4.97
C LYS A 83 2.60 -17.30 4.19
N SER A 84 3.38 -17.34 3.11
CA SER A 84 3.48 -16.24 2.16
C SER A 84 2.74 -16.63 0.87
N MET A 85 1.91 -15.72 0.37
CA MET A 85 1.25 -15.85 -0.92
C MET A 85 1.70 -14.70 -1.80
N LYS A 86 2.30 -15.04 -2.93
CA LYS A 86 2.73 -14.09 -3.96
C LYS A 86 1.78 -14.19 -5.15
N PHE A 87 1.33 -13.03 -5.63
CA PHE A 87 0.52 -12.88 -6.82
C PHE A 87 1.26 -11.92 -7.75
N VAL A 88 1.43 -12.30 -9.00
CA VAL A 88 2.19 -11.53 -10.00
C VAL A 88 1.36 -11.43 -11.26
N ASP A 89 1.41 -10.26 -11.90
CA ASP A 89 0.85 -10.02 -13.23
C ASP A 89 1.80 -9.10 -14.02
N GLY A 90 1.91 -9.31 -15.33
CA GLY A 90 2.81 -8.56 -16.21
C GLY A 90 4.32 -8.76 -15.96
N LEU A 91 5.12 -7.77 -16.38
CA LEU A 91 6.59 -7.78 -16.30
C LEU A 91 7.07 -7.09 -15.02
N MET A 92 7.86 -7.78 -14.20
CA MET A 92 8.41 -7.24 -12.96
C MET A 92 9.94 -7.37 -12.92
N ILE A 93 10.62 -6.27 -12.62
CA ILE A 93 12.08 -6.22 -12.48
C ILE A 93 12.45 -6.46 -11.01
N HIS A 94 13.45 -7.31 -10.76
CA HIS A 94 13.86 -7.68 -9.41
C HIS A 94 15.31 -7.33 -9.08
N SER A 95 16.14 -7.00 -10.07
CA SER A 95 17.59 -6.85 -9.89
C SER A 95 18.15 -5.74 -10.77
N GLY A 96 19.25 -5.17 -10.32
CA GLY A 96 19.92 -4.05 -10.96
C GLY A 96 19.40 -2.69 -10.50
N ASP A 97 20.08 -1.64 -10.95
CA ASP A 97 19.73 -0.25 -10.68
C ASP A 97 18.34 0.19 -11.22
N PRO A 98 17.80 -0.37 -12.34
CA PRO A 98 16.47 -0.04 -12.83
C PRO A 98 15.33 -0.25 -11.82
N VAL A 99 15.54 -1.07 -10.79
CA VAL A 99 14.55 -1.29 -9.72
C VAL A 99 14.23 0.02 -8.98
N ASN A 100 15.20 0.89 -8.77
CA ASN A 100 15.00 2.14 -8.03
C ASN A 100 14.17 3.18 -8.80
N TYR A 101 14.20 3.10 -10.14
CA TYR A 101 13.56 4.08 -11.01
C TYR A 101 12.20 3.61 -11.54
N TYR A 102 12.02 2.30 -11.73
CA TYR A 102 10.84 1.75 -12.40
C TYR A 102 9.91 0.97 -11.47
N VAL A 103 10.30 0.69 -10.22
CA VAL A 103 9.49 -0.10 -9.30
C VAL A 103 9.14 0.74 -8.07
N ASP A 104 7.85 1.02 -7.89
CA ASP A 104 7.34 1.60 -6.65
C ASP A 104 6.98 0.47 -5.68
N THR A 105 7.44 0.57 -4.42
CA THR A 105 7.18 -0.47 -3.43
C THR A 105 6.58 0.11 -2.16
N ALA A 106 5.53 -0.54 -1.67
CA ALA A 106 4.89 -0.16 -0.42
C ALA A 106 4.59 -1.37 0.46
N VAL A 107 4.79 -1.19 1.77
CA VAL A 107 4.48 -2.19 2.78
C VAL A 107 3.43 -1.63 3.74
N ARG A 108 2.44 -2.45 4.09
CA ARG A 108 1.44 -2.15 5.11
C ARG A 108 1.19 -3.36 5.99
N HIS A 109 0.82 -3.08 7.24
CA HIS A 109 0.49 -4.09 8.22
C HIS A 109 -1.01 -4.07 8.49
N VAL A 110 -1.61 -5.25 8.57
CA VAL A 110 -3.02 -5.43 8.91
C VAL A 110 -3.10 -6.16 10.23
N LEU A 111 -3.74 -5.53 11.21
CA LEU A 111 -4.01 -6.11 12.51
C LEU A 111 -5.31 -6.92 12.42
N LEU A 112 -5.21 -8.23 12.63
CA LEU A 112 -6.35 -9.13 12.77
C LEU A 112 -6.30 -9.77 14.16
N ARG A 113 -7.43 -10.32 14.62
CA ARG A 113 -7.51 -11.02 15.91
C ARG A 113 -6.53 -12.20 16.01
N GLN A 114 -6.21 -12.86 14.89
CA GLN A 114 -5.27 -13.99 14.84
C GLN A 114 -3.79 -13.55 14.87
N GLY A 115 -3.51 -12.26 14.67
CA GLY A 115 -2.17 -11.69 14.56
C GLY A 115 -2.05 -10.66 13.45
N VAL A 116 -0.82 -10.29 13.11
CA VAL A 116 -0.53 -9.30 12.07
C VAL A 116 -0.30 -10.00 10.72
N LEU A 117 -0.93 -9.49 9.67
CA LEU A 117 -0.59 -9.79 8.28
C LEU A 117 0.27 -8.67 7.70
N GLY A 118 1.32 -9.04 6.98
CA GLY A 118 2.11 -8.14 6.15
C GLY A 118 1.62 -8.14 4.71
N ILE A 119 1.47 -6.95 4.14
CA ILE A 119 1.19 -6.72 2.73
C ILE A 119 2.40 -6.00 2.14
N LYS A 120 2.91 -6.49 1.01
CA LYS A 120 3.87 -5.78 0.16
C LYS A 120 3.30 -5.70 -1.25
N VAL A 121 3.24 -4.50 -1.79
CA VAL A 121 2.85 -4.23 -3.19
C VAL A 121 4.05 -3.66 -3.91
N LYS A 122 4.32 -4.16 -5.12
CA LYS A 122 5.28 -3.61 -6.08
C LYS A 122 4.53 -3.32 -7.37
N ILE A 123 4.66 -2.11 -7.90
CA ILE A 123 4.12 -1.68 -9.19
C ILE A 123 5.28 -1.30 -10.08
#